data_AF-A0A4V2E0M2-F1
#
_entry.id   AF-A0A4V2E0M2-F1
#
_cell.length_a   1.000
_cell.length_b   1.000
_cell.length_c   1.000
_cell.angle_alpha   90.00
_cell.angle_beta   90.00
_cell.angle_gamma   90.00
#
_symmetry.space_group_name_H-M   'P 1'
#
loop_
_entity.id
_entity.type
_entity.pdbx_description
1 polymer ?
#
loop_
_entity_poly.entity_id
_entity_poly.type
_entity_poly.pdbx_seq_one_letter_code
_entity_poly.pdbx_strand_id
1 'polypeptide(L)'
;MSQYNINPELDERLRLSLENPGSFMEDLSLVYALHQFPVLAPKSIFFVPMDEHKALPVFTTEKELDVFTSELENIEAEWELHSLIDILDQLMETDIDIIAINPKLPQDEDAGNTVYFGTPELMKFLIHYTEILNKVFSPENLAAQQADKYYFVPTFITTDGKRTFPNLMTKENAEYVPLFDNLDSLAKWHDEDYFSKAFKENNGQVLLLKLSELLHPTEEFTNDFGQTVGITVNPLDYSQEEVQNSMISWAELGKN
;
A
#
# COMPACT_ATOMS: atom_id res chain seq x y z
N MET A 1 4.58 -23.78 22.88
CA MET A 1 3.32 -23.02 22.70
C MET A 1 3.73 -21.58 22.56
N SER A 2 3.18 -20.84 21.61
CA SER A 2 3.53 -19.43 21.41
C SER A 2 3.13 -18.60 22.64
N GLN A 3 4.04 -17.73 23.10
CA GLN A 3 3.81 -16.88 24.27
C GLN A 3 2.88 -15.69 23.96
N TYR A 4 2.80 -15.29 22.70
CA TYR A 4 2.07 -14.10 22.25
C TYR A 4 1.11 -14.42 21.12
N ASN A 5 -0.08 -13.80 21.13
CA ASN A 5 -1.05 -13.98 20.05
C ASN A 5 -0.76 -13.03 18.88
N ILE A 6 0.30 -13.31 18.12
CA ILE A 6 0.72 -12.51 16.97
C ILE A 6 0.06 -13.04 15.70
N ASN A 7 -0.47 -12.15 14.87
CA ASN A 7 -1.02 -12.55 13.58
C ASN A 7 0.10 -12.63 12.52
N PRO A 8 0.34 -13.80 11.88
CA PRO A 8 1.36 -13.95 10.85
C PRO A 8 1.13 -13.06 9.62
N GLU A 9 -0.09 -12.58 9.38
CA GLU A 9 -0.41 -11.71 8.24
C GLU A 9 0.42 -10.43 8.24
N LEU A 10 0.74 -9.85 9.40
CA LEU A 10 1.57 -8.65 9.47
C LEU A 10 2.99 -8.90 8.91
N ASP A 11 3.61 -10.01 9.29
CA ASP A 11 4.93 -10.40 8.78
C ASP A 11 4.89 -10.69 7.28
N GLU A 12 3.82 -11.32 6.80
CA GLU A 12 3.61 -11.59 5.37
C GLU A 12 3.49 -10.30 4.55
N ARG A 13 2.64 -9.34 4.99
CA ARG A 13 2.48 -8.06 4.29
C ARG A 13 3.76 -7.22 4.31
N LEU A 14 4.51 -7.28 5.41
CA LEU A 14 5.81 -6.63 5.49
C LEU A 14 6.77 -7.17 4.43
N ARG A 15 6.90 -8.50 4.30
CA ARG A 15 7.76 -9.12 3.29
C ARG A 15 7.35 -8.71 1.87
N LEU A 16 6.05 -8.74 1.57
CA LEU A 16 5.55 -8.39 0.24
C LEU A 16 5.81 -6.93 -0.14
N SER A 17 5.62 -5.98 0.79
CA SER A 17 5.92 -4.56 0.57
C SER A 17 7.43 -4.32 0.41
N LEU A 18 8.28 -5.01 1.18
CA LEU A 18 9.73 -4.92 1.04
C LEU A 18 10.27 -5.54 -0.25
N GLU A 19 9.67 -6.64 -0.72
CA GLU A 19 9.99 -7.26 -2.01
C GLU A 19 9.55 -6.40 -3.20
N ASN A 20 8.48 -5.61 -3.03
CA ASN A 20 7.87 -4.80 -4.09
C ASN A 20 7.73 -3.32 -3.67
N PRO A 21 8.84 -2.61 -3.39
CA PRO A 21 8.79 -1.27 -2.81
C PRO A 21 8.08 -0.28 -3.73
N GLY A 22 7.16 0.50 -3.17
CA GLY A 22 6.35 1.47 -3.92
C GLY A 22 5.17 0.84 -4.69
N SER A 23 4.96 -0.47 -4.56
CA SER A 23 3.74 -1.11 -5.05
C SER A 23 2.56 -0.68 -4.19
N PHE A 24 1.64 0.09 -4.78
CA PHE A 24 0.48 0.63 -4.08
C PHE A 24 -0.31 -0.44 -3.30
N MET A 25 -0.55 -1.60 -3.91
CA MET A 25 -1.34 -2.66 -3.27
C MET A 25 -0.63 -3.27 -2.08
N GLU A 26 0.68 -3.52 -2.20
CA GLU A 26 1.45 -4.14 -1.12
C GLU A 26 1.61 -3.15 0.03
N ASP A 27 1.90 -1.88 -0.27
CA ASP A 27 2.02 -0.81 0.73
C ASP A 27 0.68 -0.54 1.44
N LEU A 28 -0.44 -0.50 0.70
CA LEU A 28 -1.76 -0.35 1.28
C LEU A 28 -2.11 -1.52 2.21
N SER A 29 -1.79 -2.75 1.78
CA SER A 29 -2.01 -3.95 2.58
C SER A 29 -1.16 -3.96 3.85
N LEU A 30 0.08 -3.48 3.78
CA LEU A 30 0.95 -3.30 4.93
C LEU A 30 0.38 -2.28 5.90
N VAL A 31 -0.05 -1.11 5.43
CA VAL A 31 -0.65 -0.07 6.28
C VAL A 31 -1.90 -0.61 6.97
N TYR A 32 -2.76 -1.34 6.26
CA TYR A 32 -3.91 -2.00 6.85
C TYR A 32 -3.50 -2.99 7.96
N ALA A 33 -2.50 -3.83 7.70
CA ALA A 33 -1.99 -4.78 8.69
C ALA A 33 -1.38 -4.08 9.93
N LEU A 34 -0.65 -2.97 9.74
CA LEU A 34 -0.04 -2.18 10.82
C LEU A 34 -1.09 -1.49 11.71
N HIS A 35 -2.27 -1.15 11.16
CA HIS A 35 -3.40 -0.64 11.93
C HIS A 35 -4.13 -1.74 12.71
N GLN A 36 -4.24 -2.93 12.12
CA GLN A 36 -5.07 -4.01 12.66
C GLN A 36 -4.33 -4.91 13.65
N PHE A 37 -3.04 -5.15 13.43
CA PHE A 37 -2.27 -6.14 14.16
C PHE A 37 -1.18 -5.48 15.00
N PRO A 38 -1.05 -5.84 16.29
CA PRO A 38 0.00 -5.31 17.13
C PRO A 38 1.37 -5.91 16.75
N VAL A 39 2.42 -5.16 17.07
CA VAL A 39 3.81 -5.63 17.05
C VAL A 39 4.24 -5.98 18.49
N LEU A 40 5.21 -6.87 18.62
CA LEU A 40 5.93 -7.04 19.88
C LEU A 40 6.88 -5.87 20.05
N ALA A 41 6.78 -5.17 21.17
CA ALA A 41 7.67 -4.09 21.52
C ALA A 41 8.07 -4.15 23.00
N PRO A 42 9.15 -3.47 23.40
CA PRO A 42 9.56 -3.37 24.79
C PRO A 42 8.48 -2.65 25.61
N LYS A 43 8.14 -3.23 26.77
CA LYS A 43 7.15 -2.67 27.71
C LYS A 43 7.62 -1.40 28.43
N SER A 44 8.93 -1.16 28.43
CA SER A 44 9.55 0.02 29.04
C SER A 44 10.55 0.62 28.06
N ILE A 45 10.92 1.90 28.27
CA ILE A 45 11.83 2.62 27.38
C ILE A 45 13.10 1.80 27.15
N PHE A 46 13.28 1.35 25.92
CA PHE A 46 14.38 0.54 25.46
C PHE A 46 14.78 1.01 24.07
N PHE A 47 16.07 1.05 23.78
CA PHE A 47 16.57 1.39 22.45
C PHE A 47 17.90 0.69 22.19
N VAL A 48 18.15 0.45 20.92
CA VAL A 48 19.44 0.00 20.39
C VAL A 48 20.14 1.21 19.79
N PRO A 49 21.37 1.55 20.20
CA PRO A 49 22.14 2.62 19.57
C PRO A 49 22.54 2.20 18.15
N MET A 50 22.32 3.09 17.18
CA MET A 50 22.68 2.89 15.77
C MET A 50 23.40 4.14 15.24
N ASP A 51 24.73 4.13 15.22
CA ASP A 51 25.56 5.29 14.88
C ASP A 51 25.13 6.58 15.63
N GLU A 52 24.52 7.54 14.93
CA GLU A 52 24.00 8.81 15.49
C GLU A 52 22.51 8.75 15.88
N HIS A 53 21.87 7.59 15.71
CA HIS A 53 20.44 7.36 15.89
C HIS A 53 20.14 6.40 17.04
N LYS A 54 18.88 6.40 17.49
CA LYS A 54 18.36 5.45 18.47
C LYS A 54 17.18 4.71 17.88
N ALA A 55 17.28 3.39 17.86
CA ALA A 55 16.24 2.53 17.31
C ALA A 55 15.45 1.81 18.39
N LEU A 56 14.13 1.87 18.31
CA LEU A 56 13.26 0.98 19.07
C LEU A 56 13.09 -0.32 18.26
N PRO A 57 13.55 -1.47 18.77
CA PRO A 57 13.32 -2.74 18.11
C PRO A 57 11.88 -3.20 18.34
N VAL A 58 11.21 -3.60 17.27
CA VAL A 58 9.87 -4.19 17.30
C VAL A 58 9.85 -5.45 16.44
N PHE A 59 8.95 -6.39 16.74
CA PHE A 59 8.91 -7.69 16.07
C PHE A 59 7.52 -8.05 15.57
N THR A 60 7.47 -8.58 14.35
CA THR A 60 6.24 -9.13 13.73
C THR A 60 6.07 -10.62 14.00
N THR A 61 7.06 -11.28 14.61
CA THR A 61 6.97 -12.69 15.03
C THR A 61 7.75 -12.94 16.32
N GLU A 62 7.35 -13.97 17.07
CA GLU A 62 8.06 -14.43 18.28
C GLU A 62 9.44 -15.00 17.95
N LYS A 63 9.60 -15.63 16.78
CA LYS A 63 10.88 -16.20 16.34
C LYS A 63 11.96 -15.12 16.18
N GLU A 64 11.62 -13.99 15.58
CA GLU A 64 12.58 -12.88 15.41
C GLU A 64 12.96 -12.26 16.76
N LEU A 65 12.00 -12.18 17.70
CA LEU A 65 12.30 -11.77 19.07
C LEU A 65 13.24 -12.75 19.78
N ASP A 66 13.00 -14.06 19.66
CA ASP A 66 13.84 -15.09 20.28
C ASP A 66 15.29 -15.03 19.78
N VAL A 67 15.48 -14.83 18.48
CA VAL A 67 16.80 -14.67 17.86
C VAL A 67 17.47 -13.39 18.35
N PHE A 68 16.74 -12.26 18.37
CA PHE A 68 17.29 -11.00 18.85
C PHE A 68 17.69 -11.07 20.33
N THR A 69 16.89 -11.70 21.17
CA THR A 69 17.10 -11.75 22.63
C THR A 69 18.13 -12.79 23.07
N SER A 70 18.40 -13.84 22.28
CA SER A 70 19.42 -14.85 22.63
C SER A 70 20.83 -14.26 22.79
N GLU A 71 21.08 -13.13 22.13
CA GLU A 71 22.39 -12.46 22.09
C GLU A 71 22.47 -11.21 22.97
N LEU A 72 21.36 -10.79 23.61
CA LEU A 72 21.36 -9.65 24.51
C LEU A 72 21.98 -10.03 25.87
N GLU A 73 23.28 -9.84 26.01
CA GLU A 73 23.92 -9.97 27.32
C GLU A 73 23.47 -8.83 28.26
N ASN A 74 22.88 -9.17 29.41
CA ASN A 74 22.54 -8.24 30.50
C ASN A 74 21.40 -7.24 30.24
N ILE A 75 20.56 -7.46 29.23
CA ILE A 75 19.34 -6.67 29.03
C ILE A 75 18.13 -7.53 29.40
N GLU A 76 17.55 -7.25 30.57
CA GLU A 76 16.23 -7.77 30.94
C GLU A 76 15.17 -6.82 30.40
N ALA A 77 14.71 -7.06 29.18
CA ALA A 77 13.55 -6.38 28.60
C ALA A 77 12.31 -7.28 28.72
N GLU A 78 11.21 -6.73 29.25
CA GLU A 78 9.88 -7.34 29.12
C GLU A 78 9.26 -6.90 27.79
N TRP A 79 8.61 -7.84 27.10
CA TRP A 79 8.01 -7.63 25.79
C TRP A 79 6.50 -7.78 25.87
N GLU A 80 5.77 -6.90 25.20
CA GLU A 80 4.31 -6.98 25.10
C GLU A 80 3.81 -6.52 23.72
N LEU A 81 2.55 -6.82 23.44
CA LEU A 81 1.90 -6.45 22.18
C LEU A 81 1.43 -5.01 22.25
N HIS A 82 1.84 -4.20 21.28
CA HIS A 82 1.47 -2.80 21.17
C HIS A 82 1.02 -2.46 19.75
N SER A 83 0.08 -1.51 19.66
CA SER A 83 -0.23 -0.82 18.41
C SER A 83 1.00 -0.05 17.95
N LEU A 84 1.38 -0.19 16.68
CA LEU A 84 2.49 0.59 16.12
C LEU A 84 2.18 2.09 16.11
N ILE A 85 0.91 2.46 15.96
CA ILE A 85 0.47 3.87 16.01
C ILE A 85 0.72 4.44 17.41
N ASP A 86 0.33 3.70 18.45
CA ASP A 86 0.52 4.15 19.84
C ASP A 86 2.01 4.26 20.18
N ILE A 87 2.84 3.35 19.66
CA ILE A 87 4.30 3.43 19.78
C ILE A 87 4.79 4.73 19.14
N LEU A 88 4.42 4.99 17.89
CA LEU A 88 4.89 6.18 17.17
C LEU A 88 4.47 7.47 17.88
N ASP A 89 3.25 7.55 18.40
CA ASP A 89 2.77 8.69 19.19
C ASP A 89 3.60 8.88 20.46
N GLN A 90 3.98 7.80 21.16
CA GLN A 90 4.84 7.88 22.34
C GLN A 90 6.26 8.34 22.00
N LEU A 91 6.79 7.92 20.86
CA LEU A 91 8.15 8.26 20.45
C LEU A 91 8.32 9.73 20.07
N MET A 92 7.23 10.46 19.75
CA MET A 92 7.27 11.89 19.42
C MET A 92 7.88 12.76 20.53
N GLU A 93 7.84 12.31 21.78
CA GLU A 93 8.36 13.03 22.96
C GLU A 93 9.74 12.49 23.42
N THR A 94 10.40 11.69 22.58
CA THR A 94 11.68 11.04 22.89
C THR A 94 12.77 11.42 21.87
N ASP A 95 13.99 10.97 22.10
CA ASP A 95 15.09 11.06 21.13
C ASP A 95 15.30 9.75 20.34
N ILE A 96 14.34 8.84 20.38
CA ILE A 96 14.30 7.63 19.56
C ILE A 96 13.63 7.98 18.22
N ASP A 97 14.42 7.93 17.16
CA ASP A 97 14.05 8.41 15.84
C ASP A 97 13.94 7.30 14.79
N ILE A 98 14.20 6.05 15.17
CA ILE A 98 14.07 4.88 14.30
C ILE A 98 13.14 3.82 14.94
N ILE A 99 12.21 3.26 14.15
CA ILE A 99 11.59 1.96 14.41
C ILE A 99 12.36 0.92 13.61
N ALA A 100 12.99 -0.03 14.30
CA ALA A 100 13.62 -1.18 13.66
C ALA A 100 12.66 -2.38 13.73
N ILE A 101 12.08 -2.76 12.61
CA ILE A 101 11.21 -3.94 12.53
C ILE A 101 12.05 -5.17 12.21
N ASN A 102 11.94 -6.19 13.06
CA ASN A 102 12.76 -7.41 13.04
C ASN A 102 14.25 -7.12 12.80
N PRO A 103 14.90 -6.28 13.63
CA PRO A 103 16.31 -5.98 13.46
C PRO A 103 17.13 -7.25 13.54
N LYS A 104 18.11 -7.35 12.64
CA LYS A 104 19.03 -8.47 12.56
C LYS A 104 20.36 -8.10 13.16
N LEU A 105 21.01 -9.11 13.75
CA LEU A 105 22.41 -8.98 14.13
C LEU A 105 23.30 -9.24 12.90
N PRO A 106 24.56 -8.77 12.89
CA PRO A 106 25.44 -8.89 11.72
C PRO A 106 25.67 -10.32 11.20
N GLN A 107 25.46 -11.32 12.04
CA GLN A 107 25.62 -12.74 11.73
C GLN A 107 24.35 -13.43 11.21
N ASP A 108 23.19 -12.78 11.33
CA ASP A 108 21.90 -13.40 11.00
C ASP A 108 21.59 -13.28 9.50
N GLU A 109 21.03 -14.34 8.92
CA GLU A 109 20.59 -14.32 7.53
C GLU A 109 19.36 -13.42 7.35
N ASP A 110 19.33 -12.65 6.25
CA ASP A 110 18.17 -11.83 5.92
C ASP A 110 16.99 -12.68 5.44
N ALA A 111 15.98 -12.82 6.28
CA ALA A 111 14.73 -13.45 5.92
C ALA A 111 13.83 -12.59 4.97
N GLY A 112 14.15 -11.32 4.71
CA GLY A 112 13.35 -10.43 3.84
C GLY A 112 12.24 -9.65 4.56
N ASN A 113 12.33 -9.52 5.89
CA ASN A 113 11.35 -8.85 6.76
C ASN A 113 12.01 -7.85 7.73
N THR A 114 13.25 -7.43 7.47
CA THR A 114 13.96 -6.44 8.28
C THR A 114 13.89 -5.08 7.62
N VAL A 115 13.49 -4.07 8.38
CA VAL A 115 13.46 -2.69 7.89
C VAL A 115 13.67 -1.70 9.03
N TYR A 116 14.35 -0.61 8.73
CA TYR A 116 14.58 0.49 9.65
C TYR A 116 13.88 1.73 9.11
N PHE A 117 12.83 2.16 9.80
CA PHE A 117 12.10 3.35 9.42
C PHE A 117 12.45 4.51 10.33
N GLY A 118 12.74 5.66 9.74
CA GLY A 118 12.65 6.92 10.48
C GLY A 118 11.21 7.14 10.97
N THR A 119 11.04 7.51 12.24
CA THR A 119 9.70 7.72 12.82
C THR A 119 8.87 8.76 12.03
N PRO A 120 9.44 9.88 11.53
CA PRO A 120 8.67 10.83 10.72
C PRO A 120 8.26 10.28 9.36
N GLU A 121 9.13 9.50 8.72
CA GLU A 121 8.88 8.89 7.40
C GLU A 121 7.79 7.82 7.50
N LEU A 122 7.86 6.96 8.52
CA LEU A 122 6.83 5.94 8.76
C LEU A 122 5.47 6.58 9.07
N MET A 123 5.45 7.64 9.87
CA MET A 123 4.21 8.36 10.16
C MET A 123 3.61 8.96 8.89
N LYS A 124 4.43 9.60 8.03
CA LYS A 124 3.96 10.13 6.73
C LYS A 124 3.43 9.02 5.83
N PHE A 125 4.11 7.88 5.78
CA PHE A 125 3.68 6.71 5.01
C PHE A 125 2.31 6.21 5.47
N LEU A 126 2.14 5.99 6.78
CA LEU A 126 0.87 5.56 7.37
C LEU A 126 -0.27 6.56 7.11
N ILE A 127 0.00 7.86 7.32
CA ILE A 127 -0.98 8.92 7.09
C ILE A 127 -1.41 8.94 5.62
N HIS A 128 -0.45 8.89 4.68
CA HIS A 128 -0.74 8.95 3.25
C HIS A 128 -1.77 7.90 2.80
N TYR A 129 -1.54 6.63 3.13
CA TYR A 129 -2.44 5.54 2.75
C TYR A 129 -3.74 5.56 3.56
N THR A 130 -3.70 6.01 4.83
CA THR A 130 -4.91 6.19 5.64
C THR A 130 -5.82 7.27 5.04
N GLU A 131 -5.26 8.38 4.55
CA GLU A 131 -6.01 9.44 3.86
C GLU A 131 -6.65 8.94 2.57
N ILE A 132 -5.93 8.13 1.78
CA ILE A 132 -6.46 7.51 0.57
C ILE A 132 -7.67 6.63 0.89
N LEU A 133 -7.54 5.74 1.89
CA LEU A 133 -8.63 4.88 2.35
C LEU A 133 -9.83 5.69 2.83
N ASN A 134 -9.60 6.66 3.71
CA ASN A 134 -10.66 7.51 4.25
C ASN A 134 -11.37 8.29 3.16
N LYS A 135 -10.66 8.75 2.14
CA LYS A 135 -11.23 9.52 1.03
C LYS A 135 -12.13 8.64 0.16
N VAL A 136 -11.65 7.45 -0.23
CA VAL A 136 -12.40 6.51 -1.07
C VAL A 136 -13.62 5.96 -0.36
N PHE A 137 -13.45 5.57 0.91
CA PHE A 137 -14.50 4.92 1.70
C PHE A 137 -15.33 5.90 2.55
N SER A 138 -15.13 7.20 2.36
CA SER A 138 -15.96 8.22 3.01
C SER A 138 -17.43 8.04 2.62
N PRO A 139 -18.38 8.26 3.55
CA PRO A 139 -19.81 8.26 3.23
C PRO A 139 -20.14 9.22 2.08
N GLU A 140 -19.46 10.37 2.01
CA GLU A 140 -19.63 11.33 0.92
C GLU A 140 -19.23 10.74 -0.44
N ASN A 141 -18.07 10.08 -0.54
CA ASN A 141 -17.63 9.47 -1.81
C ASN A 141 -18.49 8.27 -2.20
N LEU A 142 -18.90 7.44 -1.24
CA LEU A 142 -19.77 6.29 -1.49
C LEU A 142 -21.16 6.70 -2.01
N ALA A 143 -21.69 7.82 -1.53
CA ALA A 143 -22.97 8.38 -1.97
C ALA A 143 -22.88 9.27 -3.22
N ALA A 144 -21.67 9.61 -3.68
CA ALA A 144 -21.46 10.48 -4.82
C ALA A 144 -21.92 9.83 -6.14
N GLN A 145 -22.36 10.68 -7.07
CA GLN A 145 -22.61 10.25 -8.44
C GLN A 145 -21.29 9.84 -9.12
N GLN A 146 -21.35 8.99 -10.14
CA GLN A 146 -20.17 8.47 -10.83
C GLN A 146 -19.18 9.56 -11.27
N ALA A 147 -19.67 10.71 -11.76
CA ALA A 147 -18.81 11.81 -12.19
C ALA A 147 -17.97 12.44 -11.05
N ASP A 148 -18.47 12.37 -9.81
CA ASP A 148 -17.88 13.02 -8.63
C ASP A 148 -17.11 12.07 -7.72
N LYS A 149 -17.20 10.76 -7.97
CA LYS A 149 -16.48 9.72 -7.23
C LYS A 149 -14.98 9.79 -7.48
N TYR A 150 -14.22 9.45 -6.45
CA TYR A 150 -12.81 9.09 -6.59
C TYR A 150 -12.67 7.63 -6.99
N TYR A 151 -11.78 7.39 -7.94
CA TYR A 151 -11.43 6.09 -8.47
C TYR A 151 -9.94 5.80 -8.27
N PHE A 152 -9.63 4.55 -7.98
CA PHE A 152 -8.30 4.00 -8.18
C PHE A 152 -8.06 3.81 -9.69
N VAL A 153 -7.01 4.44 -10.19
CA VAL A 153 -6.66 4.49 -11.61
C VAL A 153 -5.25 3.92 -11.78
N PRO A 154 -5.11 2.65 -12.20
CA PRO A 154 -3.81 2.10 -12.55
C PRO A 154 -3.19 2.91 -13.69
N THR A 155 -1.93 3.30 -13.53
CA THR A 155 -1.24 4.26 -14.40
C THR A 155 0.24 3.92 -14.44
N PHE A 156 0.91 4.17 -15.56
CA PHE A 156 2.36 4.27 -15.65
C PHE A 156 2.75 5.73 -15.82
N ILE A 157 3.72 6.19 -15.05
CA ILE A 157 4.16 7.58 -15.07
C ILE A 157 5.62 7.63 -15.51
N THR A 158 5.86 8.36 -16.58
CA THR A 158 7.19 8.65 -17.10
C THR A 158 7.82 9.85 -16.38
N THR A 159 9.15 9.99 -16.47
CA THR A 159 9.88 11.08 -15.80
C THR A 159 9.53 12.47 -16.31
N ASP A 160 8.97 12.59 -17.52
CA ASP A 160 8.47 13.83 -18.12
C ASP A 160 6.99 14.11 -17.79
N GLY A 161 6.38 13.35 -16.87
CA GLY A 161 5.01 13.57 -16.42
C GLY A 161 3.94 13.03 -17.36
N LYS A 162 4.31 12.28 -18.40
CA LYS A 162 3.34 11.59 -19.25
C LYS A 162 2.79 10.35 -18.52
N ARG A 163 1.46 10.26 -18.46
CA ARG A 163 0.69 9.16 -17.87
C ARG A 163 0.12 8.29 -18.99
N THR A 164 0.40 6.99 -18.93
CA THR A 164 -0.25 5.98 -19.77
C THR A 164 -1.05 5.02 -18.90
N PHE A 165 -2.06 4.39 -19.47
CA PHE A 165 -2.99 3.55 -18.71
C PHE A 165 -3.01 2.14 -19.28
N PRO A 166 -3.11 1.10 -18.43
CA PRO A 166 -3.42 -0.23 -18.92
C PRO A 166 -4.80 -0.22 -19.58
N ASN A 167 -5.00 -1.12 -20.54
CA ASN A 167 -6.24 -1.26 -21.28
C ASN A 167 -6.84 -2.64 -21.06
N LEU A 168 -8.17 -2.69 -21.06
CA LEU A 168 -8.93 -3.93 -21.12
C LEU A 168 -9.62 -4.02 -22.48
N MET A 169 -9.43 -5.14 -23.17
CA MET A 169 -9.96 -5.36 -24.51
C MET A 169 -11.26 -6.18 -24.46
N THR A 170 -12.29 -5.72 -25.17
CA THR A 170 -13.54 -6.47 -25.33
C THR A 170 -13.41 -7.57 -26.38
N LYS A 171 -14.40 -8.46 -26.46
CA LYS A 171 -14.51 -9.45 -27.55
C LYS A 171 -14.56 -8.81 -28.95
N GLU A 172 -14.97 -7.55 -29.02
CA GLU A 172 -15.07 -6.76 -30.25
C GLU A 172 -13.80 -5.93 -30.53
N ASN A 173 -12.71 -6.19 -29.80
CA ASN A 173 -11.43 -5.46 -29.89
C ASN A 173 -11.52 -3.97 -29.55
N ALA A 174 -12.54 -3.55 -28.78
CA ALA A 174 -12.58 -2.20 -28.23
C ALA A 174 -11.78 -2.14 -26.92
N GLU A 175 -10.99 -1.09 -26.74
CA GLU A 175 -10.11 -0.93 -25.58
C GLU A 175 -10.68 0.10 -24.60
N TYR A 176 -10.67 -0.21 -23.30
CA TYR A 176 -11.16 0.67 -22.24
C TYR A 176 -10.12 0.79 -21.12
N VAL A 177 -10.02 1.97 -20.51
CA VAL A 177 -9.21 2.17 -19.31
C VAL A 177 -9.95 1.64 -18.08
N PRO A 178 -9.39 0.70 -17.30
CA PRO A 178 -10.03 0.18 -16.10
C PRO A 178 -9.89 1.17 -14.94
N LEU A 179 -11.00 1.48 -14.28
CA LEU A 179 -11.09 2.27 -13.05
C LEU A 179 -11.77 1.43 -11.96
N PHE A 180 -11.42 1.69 -10.71
CA PHE A 180 -11.98 0.94 -9.58
C PHE A 180 -12.48 1.88 -8.50
N ASP A 181 -13.70 1.66 -8.00
CA ASP A 181 -14.27 2.45 -6.90
C ASP A 181 -14.29 1.70 -5.56
N ASN A 182 -13.74 0.47 -5.53
CA ASN A 182 -13.56 -0.32 -4.33
C ASN A 182 -12.28 -1.17 -4.44
N LEU A 183 -11.78 -1.65 -3.29
CA LEU A 183 -10.54 -2.41 -3.22
C LEU A 183 -10.68 -3.85 -3.71
N ASP A 184 -11.86 -4.47 -3.58
CA ASP A 184 -12.05 -5.87 -4.00
C ASP A 184 -11.87 -6.00 -5.51
N SER A 185 -12.46 -5.10 -6.30
CA SER A 185 -12.32 -5.09 -7.75
C SER A 185 -10.88 -4.75 -8.18
N LEU A 186 -10.23 -3.81 -7.48
CA LEU A 186 -8.83 -3.46 -7.74
C LEU A 186 -7.90 -4.64 -7.45
N ALA A 187 -8.10 -5.33 -6.34
CA ALA A 187 -7.34 -6.52 -5.96
C ALA A 187 -7.50 -7.64 -6.99
N LYS A 188 -8.74 -7.93 -7.41
CA LYS A 188 -9.00 -8.89 -8.50
C LYS A 188 -8.20 -8.53 -9.76
N TRP A 189 -8.21 -7.25 -10.16
CA TRP A 189 -7.45 -6.82 -11.34
C TRP A 189 -5.94 -6.94 -11.15
N HIS A 190 -5.45 -6.59 -9.96
CA HIS A 190 -4.03 -6.68 -9.63
C HIS A 190 -3.53 -8.13 -9.49
N ASP A 191 -4.41 -9.09 -9.23
CA ASP A 191 -4.06 -10.51 -9.10
C ASP A 191 -4.15 -11.28 -10.43
N GLU A 192 -4.78 -10.71 -11.45
CA GLU A 192 -4.82 -11.30 -12.80
C GLU A 192 -3.44 -11.27 -13.45
N ASP A 193 -2.86 -12.45 -13.74
CA ASP A 193 -1.51 -12.64 -14.32
C ASP A 193 -1.20 -11.72 -15.51
N TYR A 194 -2.21 -11.48 -16.35
CA TYR A 194 -2.07 -10.63 -17.54
C TYR A 194 -1.76 -9.17 -17.19
N PHE A 195 -2.39 -8.64 -16.14
CA PHE A 195 -2.22 -7.25 -15.71
C PHE A 195 -1.09 -7.12 -14.68
N SER A 196 -1.06 -8.02 -13.70
CA SER A 196 -0.21 -7.96 -12.51
C SER A 196 1.27 -7.90 -12.87
N LYS A 197 1.72 -8.80 -13.75
CA LYS A 197 3.14 -8.94 -14.09
C LYS A 197 3.68 -7.69 -14.79
N ALA A 198 3.02 -7.25 -15.84
CA ALA A 198 3.44 -6.07 -16.58
C ALA A 198 3.35 -4.80 -15.72
N PHE A 199 2.32 -4.70 -14.88
CA PHE A 199 2.17 -3.57 -13.97
C PHE A 199 3.31 -3.50 -12.94
N LYS A 200 3.65 -4.63 -12.30
CA LYS A 200 4.76 -4.72 -11.33
C LYS A 200 6.13 -4.48 -11.99
N GLU A 201 6.42 -5.15 -13.12
CA GLU A 201 7.71 -5.05 -13.81
C GLU A 201 8.02 -3.63 -14.35
N ASN A 202 7.00 -2.82 -14.58
CA ASN A 202 7.15 -1.47 -15.15
C ASN A 202 6.85 -0.35 -14.15
N ASN A 203 6.88 -0.64 -12.84
CA ASN A 203 6.62 0.34 -11.77
C ASN A 203 5.28 1.06 -11.94
N GLY A 204 4.24 0.30 -12.25
CA GLY A 204 2.87 0.79 -12.29
C GLY A 204 2.45 1.39 -10.95
N GLN A 205 1.69 2.47 -11.01
CA GLN A 205 1.18 3.21 -9.86
C GLN A 205 -0.33 3.27 -9.89
N VAL A 206 -0.97 3.29 -8.73
CA VAL A 206 -2.41 3.50 -8.64
C VAL A 206 -2.63 4.94 -8.18
N LEU A 207 -3.24 5.75 -9.03
CA LEU A 207 -3.61 7.12 -8.71
C LEU A 207 -5.04 7.17 -8.15
N LEU A 208 -5.30 8.13 -7.27
CA LEU A 208 -6.65 8.42 -6.79
C LEU A 208 -7.19 9.68 -7.49
N LEU A 209 -8.08 9.49 -8.47
CA LEU A 209 -8.57 10.57 -9.34
C LEU A 209 -10.09 10.56 -9.47
N LYS A 210 -10.69 11.75 -9.64
CA LYS A 210 -12.03 11.91 -10.21
C LYS A 210 -11.98 11.80 -11.73
N LEU A 211 -13.13 11.55 -12.36
CA LEU A 211 -13.23 11.54 -13.82
C LEU A 211 -12.82 12.89 -14.43
N SER A 212 -13.20 14.01 -13.82
CA SER A 212 -12.77 15.33 -14.29
C SER A 212 -11.26 15.53 -14.27
N GLU A 213 -10.57 15.02 -13.24
CA GLU A 213 -9.11 15.08 -13.10
C GLU A 213 -8.40 14.14 -14.08
N LEU A 214 -9.02 12.98 -14.40
CA LEU A 214 -8.54 12.06 -15.42
C LEU A 214 -8.70 12.65 -16.84
N LEU A 215 -9.79 13.35 -17.13
CA LEU A 215 -10.04 13.94 -18.45
C LEU A 215 -9.24 15.24 -18.66
N HIS A 216 -9.01 15.97 -17.57
CA HIS A 216 -8.34 17.27 -17.58
C HIS A 216 -7.22 17.27 -16.52
N PRO A 217 -6.08 16.62 -16.80
CA PRO A 217 -4.94 16.61 -15.89
C PRO A 217 -4.39 18.04 -15.66
N THR A 218 -3.71 18.25 -14.54
CA THR A 218 -3.00 19.50 -14.27
C THR A 218 -1.87 19.74 -15.27
N GLU A 219 -1.37 20.97 -15.40
CA GLU A 219 -0.35 21.36 -16.40
C GLU A 219 0.96 20.54 -16.31
N GLU A 220 1.22 19.92 -15.16
CA GLU A 220 2.39 19.07 -14.92
C GLU A 220 2.28 17.68 -15.55
N PHE A 221 1.09 17.24 -15.95
CA PHE A 221 0.86 15.89 -16.45
C PHE A 221 0.13 15.88 -17.79
N THR A 222 0.48 14.92 -18.63
CA THR A 222 -0.22 14.66 -19.89
C THR A 222 -0.73 13.24 -19.94
N ASN A 223 -2.01 13.05 -20.25
CA ASN A 223 -2.62 11.73 -20.32
C ASN A 223 -2.59 11.21 -21.76
N ASP A 224 -1.99 10.05 -21.97
CA ASP A 224 -2.01 9.31 -23.23
C ASP A 224 -2.86 8.05 -23.06
N PHE A 225 -4.03 8.11 -23.70
CA PHE A 225 -5.05 7.07 -23.65
C PHE A 225 -4.90 6.03 -24.77
N GLY A 226 -3.88 6.13 -25.62
CA GLY A 226 -3.68 5.20 -26.73
C GLY A 226 -4.89 5.10 -27.66
N GLN A 227 -5.34 3.86 -27.91
CA GLN A 227 -6.49 3.55 -28.77
C GLN A 227 -7.78 3.30 -27.97
N THR A 228 -7.79 3.62 -26.68
CA THR A 228 -8.98 3.38 -25.85
C THR A 228 -10.14 4.25 -26.31
N VAL A 229 -11.35 3.69 -26.22
CA VAL A 229 -12.62 4.35 -26.63
C VAL A 229 -13.43 4.85 -25.43
N GLY A 230 -13.01 4.53 -24.21
CA GLY A 230 -13.68 4.92 -22.98
C GLY A 230 -13.00 4.38 -21.72
N ILE A 231 -13.77 4.40 -20.62
CA ILE A 231 -13.42 3.77 -19.35
C ILE A 231 -14.31 2.56 -19.08
N THR A 232 -13.87 1.69 -18.17
CA THR A 232 -14.71 0.65 -17.57
C THR A 232 -14.54 0.68 -16.05
N VAL A 233 -15.64 0.62 -15.31
CA VAL A 233 -15.63 0.69 -13.83
C VAL A 233 -15.88 -0.70 -13.24
N ASN A 234 -14.93 -1.21 -12.46
CA ASN A 234 -14.97 -2.55 -11.85
C ASN A 234 -15.29 -3.69 -12.85
N PRO A 235 -14.60 -3.77 -14.01
CA PRO A 235 -14.95 -4.71 -15.08
C PRO A 235 -15.06 -6.17 -14.64
N LEU A 236 -14.22 -6.59 -13.68
CA LEU A 236 -14.12 -7.98 -13.23
C LEU A 236 -15.22 -8.38 -12.22
N ASP A 237 -16.08 -7.46 -11.82
CA ASP A 237 -17.25 -7.77 -11.00
C ASP A 237 -18.44 -8.26 -11.83
N TYR A 238 -18.38 -8.07 -13.15
CA TYR A 238 -19.43 -8.43 -14.07
C TYR A 238 -19.12 -9.76 -14.76
N SER A 239 -20.17 -10.49 -15.12
CA SER A 239 -20.03 -11.59 -16.07
C SER A 239 -19.59 -11.09 -17.45
N GLN A 240 -19.06 -11.98 -18.29
CA GLN A 240 -18.66 -11.61 -19.65
C GLN A 240 -19.79 -11.02 -20.51
N GLU A 241 -21.05 -11.31 -20.18
CA GLU A 241 -22.23 -10.79 -20.89
C GLU A 241 -22.67 -9.42 -20.37
N GLU A 242 -22.33 -9.10 -19.12
CA GLU A 242 -22.75 -7.88 -18.42
C GLU A 242 -21.65 -6.84 -18.34
N VAL A 243 -20.40 -7.18 -18.69
CA VAL A 243 -19.26 -6.25 -18.63
C VAL A 243 -19.50 -4.96 -19.41
N GLN A 244 -20.34 -4.99 -20.45
CA GLN A 244 -20.78 -3.79 -21.18
C GLN A 244 -21.47 -2.74 -20.29
N ASN A 245 -22.11 -3.16 -19.20
CA ASN A 245 -22.77 -2.26 -18.24
C ASN A 245 -21.78 -1.45 -17.40
N SER A 246 -20.50 -1.84 -17.39
CA SER A 246 -19.42 -1.11 -16.74
C SER A 246 -18.77 -0.06 -17.64
N MET A 247 -19.05 -0.09 -18.95
CA MET A 247 -18.33 0.69 -19.96
C MET A 247 -19.00 2.05 -20.18
N ILE A 248 -18.17 3.09 -20.27
CA ILE A 248 -18.60 4.46 -20.57
C ILE A 248 -17.65 5.03 -21.62
N SER A 249 -18.18 5.46 -22.76
CA SER A 249 -17.37 5.99 -23.85
C SER A 249 -16.82 7.38 -23.56
N TRP A 250 -15.74 7.76 -24.24
CA TRP A 250 -15.20 9.12 -24.19
C TRP A 250 -16.23 10.19 -24.59
N ALA A 251 -17.09 9.86 -25.57
CA ALA A 251 -18.15 10.75 -26.03
C ALA A 251 -19.19 11.02 -24.94
N GLU A 252 -19.57 10.00 -24.17
CA GLU A 252 -20.48 10.14 -23.02
C GLU A 252 -19.86 10.97 -21.89
N LEU A 253 -18.54 10.89 -21.74
CA LEU A 253 -17.78 11.67 -20.77
C LEU A 253 -17.43 13.09 -21.25
N GLY A 254 -17.84 13.48 -22.46
CA GLY A 254 -17.60 14.82 -22.99
C GLY A 254 -16.15 15.08 -23.42
N LYS A 255 -15.35 14.04 -23.62
CA LYS A 255 -14.00 14.14 -24.19
C LYS A 255 -14.13 14.17 -25.71
N ASN A 256 -14.01 15.37 -26.29
CA ASN A 256 -14.02 15.61 -27.74
C ASN A 256 -12.65 15.37 -28.37
#